data_AF-A0A7S1GJT4-F1
#
_entry.id   AF-A0A7S1GJT4-F1
#
_cell.length_a   1.000
_cell.length_b   1.000
_cell.length_c   1.000
_cell.angle_alpha   90.00
_cell.angle_beta   90.00
_cell.angle_gamma   90.00
#
_symmetry.space_group_name_H-M   'P 1'
#
loop_
_entity.id
_entity.type
_entity.pdbx_description
1 polymer ?
#
loop_
_entity_poly.entity_id
_entity_poly.type
_entity_poly.pdbx_seq_one_letter_code
_entity_poly.pdbx_strand_id
1 'polypeptide(L)'
;LGDFDIDSGIGGQVHRGYYNKVFGSWNVYGFLSLLSDYLYDTYSGFDGIVVTGHSQGGAFATLFGIYEARQHPERTVTVYSMGSPRIGNDDFKQSVRSIPNLTIFRMVMEDDAVARLPYRFLSYRHVGHLLHMKEDGETKAYFQQTGDSALSYSGVPDSEWNIDWTAGDPITDHLPESYLAALDLAMTNTSLWPTDFEAEEPPLTCCRRFIICLEWC
;
A
#
# COMPACT_ATOMS: atom_id res chain seq x y z
N LEU A 1 -5.75 5.57 18.45
CA LEU A 1 -6.53 5.86 17.22
C LEU A 1 -7.52 6.98 17.53
N GLY A 2 -7.88 7.80 16.56
CA GLY A 2 -9.01 8.74 16.64
C GLY A 2 -9.99 8.44 15.52
N ASP A 3 -11.25 8.81 15.68
CA ASP A 3 -12.27 8.55 14.66
C ASP A 3 -11.90 9.28 13.37
N PHE A 4 -12.00 8.57 12.24
CA PHE A 4 -11.76 9.13 10.92
C PHE A 4 -13.09 9.62 10.36
N ASP A 5 -13.56 10.76 10.85
CA ASP A 5 -14.81 11.36 10.40
C ASP A 5 -14.50 12.48 9.40
N ILE A 6 -14.24 12.11 8.16
CA ILE A 6 -14.27 13.05 7.04
C ILE A 6 -15.73 13.12 6.58
N ASP A 7 -16.58 13.88 7.28
CA ASP A 7 -17.89 14.43 6.87
C ASP A 7 -18.82 13.56 5.96
N SER A 8 -18.67 12.23 5.93
CA SER A 8 -19.31 11.37 4.92
C SER A 8 -19.48 9.90 5.33
N GLY A 9 -19.28 9.54 6.61
CA GLY A 9 -19.65 8.21 7.11
C GLY A 9 -18.70 7.08 6.70
N ILE A 10 -17.40 7.27 6.90
CA ILE A 10 -16.44 6.17 6.82
C ILE A 10 -16.40 5.43 8.15
N GLY A 11 -16.68 4.13 8.10
CA GLY A 11 -16.37 3.25 9.21
C GLY A 11 -14.86 3.17 9.42
N GLY A 12 -14.40 3.58 10.60
CA GLY A 12 -13.07 3.28 11.08
C GLY A 12 -12.31 4.42 11.71
N GLN A 13 -11.12 4.08 12.20
CA GLN A 13 -10.28 4.98 12.97
C GLN A 13 -8.90 5.09 12.35
N VAL A 14 -8.35 6.30 12.36
CA VAL A 14 -7.03 6.64 11.80
C VAL A 14 -6.11 7.16 12.90
N HIS A 15 -4.81 7.10 12.67
CA HIS A 15 -3.81 7.71 13.53
C HIS A 15 -4.05 9.24 13.61
N ARG A 16 -4.50 9.71 14.78
CA ARG A 16 -4.86 11.13 15.04
C ARG A 16 -3.79 12.12 14.60
N GLY A 17 -2.51 11.76 14.79
CA GLY A 17 -1.40 12.63 14.40
C GLY A 17 -1.26 12.79 12.88
N TYR A 18 -1.56 11.76 12.09
CA TYR A 18 -1.53 11.88 10.63
C TYR A 18 -2.77 12.62 10.14
N TYR A 19 -3.94 12.30 10.70
CA TYR A 19 -5.19 13.00 10.42
C TYR A 19 -5.06 14.52 10.62
N ASN A 20 -4.61 14.96 11.81
CA ASN A 20 -4.50 16.38 12.13
C ASN A 20 -3.49 17.14 11.25
N LYS A 21 -2.47 16.46 10.74
CA LYS A 21 -1.50 17.09 9.83
C LYS A 21 -2.06 17.25 8.42
N VAL A 22 -2.85 16.29 7.95
CA VAL A 22 -3.49 16.36 6.63
C VAL A 22 -4.69 17.30 6.67
N PHE A 23 -5.65 17.06 7.57
CA PHE A 23 -6.98 17.70 7.60
C PHE A 23 -7.18 18.74 8.71
N GLY A 24 -6.24 18.85 9.66
CA GLY A 24 -6.34 19.78 10.77
C GLY A 24 -5.75 21.16 10.46
N SER A 25 -5.16 21.79 11.47
CA SER A 25 -4.70 23.19 11.44
C SER A 25 -3.59 23.50 10.43
N TRP A 26 -2.89 22.49 9.92
CA TRP A 26 -1.89 22.67 8.87
C TRP A 26 -2.53 22.81 7.48
N ASN A 27 -3.79 22.36 7.33
CA ASN A 27 -4.61 22.44 6.12
C ASN A 27 -3.84 22.15 4.81
N VAL A 28 -2.99 21.12 4.84
CA VAL A 28 -2.25 20.69 3.64
C VAL A 28 -3.26 20.26 2.56
N TYR A 29 -4.36 19.63 2.97
CA TYR A 29 -5.43 19.23 2.06
C TYR A 29 -6.06 20.40 1.31
N GLY A 30 -6.30 21.55 1.95
CA GLY A 30 -7.01 22.67 1.31
C GLY A 30 -6.22 23.30 0.16
N PHE A 31 -4.89 23.37 0.26
CA PHE A 31 -4.08 23.80 -0.88
C PHE A 31 -4.09 22.75 -2.00
N LEU A 32 -3.93 21.48 -1.64
CA LEU A 32 -3.85 20.40 -2.62
C LEU A 32 -5.19 20.18 -3.36
N SER A 33 -6.32 20.31 -2.67
CA SER A 33 -7.65 20.18 -3.30
C SER A 33 -7.90 21.31 -4.28
N LEU A 34 -7.56 22.56 -3.92
CA LEU A 34 -7.67 23.69 -4.86
C LEU A 34 -6.77 23.53 -6.08
N LEU A 35 -5.58 22.94 -5.90
CA LEU A 35 -4.69 22.63 -7.00
C LEU A 35 -5.28 21.54 -7.90
N SER A 36 -5.81 20.46 -7.32
CA SER A 36 -6.50 19.40 -8.06
C SER A 36 -7.66 19.95 -8.89
N ASP A 37 -8.56 20.71 -8.26
CA ASP A 37 -9.70 21.37 -8.93
C ASP A 37 -9.24 22.21 -10.12
N TYR A 38 -8.22 23.05 -9.91
CA TYR A 38 -7.64 23.87 -10.96
C TYR A 38 -7.08 23.04 -12.12
N LEU A 39 -6.41 21.92 -11.84
CA LEU A 39 -5.86 21.04 -12.86
C LEU A 39 -6.97 20.36 -13.67
N TYR A 40 -8.00 19.85 -13.01
CA TYR A 40 -9.15 19.21 -13.68
C TYR A 40 -9.92 20.19 -14.58
N ASP A 41 -10.07 21.45 -14.14
CA ASP A 41 -10.75 22.49 -14.90
C ASP A 41 -9.91 23.00 -16.08
N THR A 42 -8.59 23.05 -15.92
CA THR A 42 -7.68 23.59 -16.94
C THR A 42 -7.38 22.59 -18.05
N TYR A 43 -7.25 21.30 -17.71
CA TYR A 43 -6.77 20.27 -18.62
C TYR A 43 -7.84 19.22 -18.88
N SER A 44 -8.58 19.37 -19.97
CA SER A 44 -9.71 18.50 -20.34
C SER A 44 -9.37 17.02 -20.62
N GLY A 45 -8.09 16.67 -20.74
CA GLY A 45 -7.60 15.28 -20.87
C GLY A 45 -6.94 14.75 -19.59
N PHE A 46 -7.08 15.45 -18.47
CA PHE A 46 -6.51 15.08 -17.18
C PHE A 46 -7.53 14.25 -16.39
N ASP A 47 -7.41 12.94 -16.48
CA ASP A 47 -8.41 11.99 -15.95
C ASP A 47 -8.12 11.50 -14.53
N GLY A 48 -7.02 11.96 -13.91
CA GLY A 48 -6.63 11.50 -12.60
C GLY A 48 -5.34 12.08 -12.07
N ILE A 49 -5.06 11.80 -10.80
CA ILE A 49 -3.85 12.24 -10.11
C ILE A 49 -3.05 11.06 -9.55
N VAL A 50 -1.73 11.29 -9.46
CA VAL A 50 -0.82 10.42 -8.72
C VAL A 50 -0.34 11.17 -7.49
N VAL A 51 -0.54 10.55 -6.32
CA VAL A 51 -0.09 11.09 -5.03
C VAL A 51 1.03 10.22 -4.50
N THR A 52 2.14 10.82 -4.09
CA THR A 52 3.28 10.08 -3.57
C THR A 52 3.84 10.67 -2.30
N GLY A 53 4.52 9.83 -1.51
CA GLY A 53 5.20 10.27 -0.31
C GLY A 53 6.03 9.16 0.32
N HIS A 54 7.15 9.55 0.92
CA HIS A 54 8.03 8.68 1.68
C HIS A 54 7.77 8.82 3.19
N SER A 55 7.94 7.74 3.94
CA SER A 55 7.82 7.72 5.41
C SER A 55 6.46 8.25 5.89
N GLN A 56 6.46 9.22 6.81
CA GLN A 56 5.25 9.93 7.23
C GLN A 56 4.53 10.63 6.06
N GLY A 57 5.25 11.07 5.02
CA GLY A 57 4.66 11.58 3.79
C GLY A 57 3.83 10.53 3.05
N GLY A 58 4.20 9.25 3.12
CA GLY A 58 3.39 8.16 2.54
C GLY A 58 2.05 7.97 3.25
N ALA A 59 2.01 8.19 4.58
CA ALA A 59 0.75 8.24 5.33
C ALA A 59 -0.13 9.42 4.88
N PHE A 60 0.47 10.59 4.63
CA PHE A 60 -0.26 11.76 4.14
C PHE A 60 -0.78 11.56 2.72
N ALA A 61 0.05 11.03 1.83
CA ALA A 61 -0.32 10.70 0.46
C ALA A 61 -1.51 9.74 0.42
N THR A 62 -1.52 8.73 1.29
CA THR A 62 -2.63 7.79 1.42
C THR A 62 -3.91 8.48 1.86
N LEU A 63 -3.85 9.30 2.92
CA LEU A 63 -5.02 10.02 3.43
C LEU A 63 -5.57 11.04 2.42
N PHE A 64 -4.69 11.79 1.77
CA PHE A 64 -5.09 12.74 0.72
C PHE A 64 -5.66 12.03 -0.51
N GLY A 65 -5.04 10.94 -0.96
CA GLY A 65 -5.57 10.16 -2.10
C GLY A 65 -6.95 9.56 -1.82
N ILE A 66 -7.20 9.10 -0.58
CA ILE A 66 -8.55 8.67 -0.16
C ILE A 66 -9.55 9.83 -0.21
N TYR A 67 -9.16 11.00 0.28
CA TYR A 67 -10.00 12.19 0.23
C TYR A 67 -10.32 12.58 -1.22
N GLU A 68 -9.29 12.68 -2.06
CA GLU A 68 -9.41 13.05 -3.46
C GLU A 68 -10.36 12.12 -4.21
N ALA A 69 -10.16 10.80 -4.09
CA ALA A 69 -10.96 9.81 -4.79
C ALA A 69 -12.45 9.91 -4.45
N ARG A 70 -12.76 10.40 -3.24
CA ARG A 70 -14.14 10.60 -2.78
C ARG A 70 -14.74 11.91 -3.27
N GLN A 71 -13.95 12.97 -3.32
CA GLN A 71 -14.42 14.26 -3.84
C GLN A 71 -14.63 14.22 -5.36
N HIS A 72 -13.82 13.42 -6.05
CA HIS A 72 -13.83 13.29 -7.51
C HIS A 72 -14.04 11.82 -7.93
N PRO A 73 -15.24 11.24 -7.71
CA PRO A 73 -15.52 9.84 -8.03
C PRO A 73 -15.38 9.51 -9.52
N GLU A 74 -15.42 10.52 -10.40
CA GLU A 74 -15.20 10.42 -11.84
C GLU A 74 -13.71 10.42 -12.24
N ARG A 75 -12.80 10.69 -11.32
CA ARG A 75 -11.35 10.79 -11.56
C ARG A 75 -10.62 9.59 -10.97
N THR A 76 -9.57 9.14 -11.64
CA THR A 76 -8.72 8.06 -11.13
C THR A 76 -7.69 8.62 -10.16
N VAL A 77 -7.53 8.00 -8.99
CA VAL A 77 -6.50 8.38 -8.02
C VAL A 77 -5.58 7.21 -7.76
N THR A 78 -4.29 7.40 -7.99
CA THR A 78 -3.26 6.42 -7.67
C THR A 78 -2.34 6.95 -6.59
N VAL A 79 -2.11 6.15 -5.54
CA VAL A 79 -1.16 6.48 -4.48
C VAL A 79 0.04 5.55 -4.56
N TYR A 80 1.24 6.12 -4.62
CA TYR A 80 2.49 5.39 -4.41
C TYR A 80 3.13 5.84 -3.11
N SER A 81 3.10 5.00 -2.08
CA SER A 81 3.71 5.33 -0.79
C SER A 81 4.97 4.49 -0.58
N MET A 82 6.06 5.10 -0.13
CA MET A 82 7.33 4.42 0.17
C MET A 82 7.58 4.44 1.67
N GLY A 83 7.86 3.29 2.30
CA GLY A 83 8.15 3.23 3.74
C GLY A 83 7.02 3.74 4.62
N SER A 84 5.78 3.67 4.13
CA SER A 84 4.64 4.27 4.82
C SER A 84 4.25 3.47 6.07
N PRO A 85 4.05 4.12 7.23
CA PRO A 85 3.58 3.44 8.44
C PRO A 85 2.12 2.98 8.31
N ARG A 86 1.66 2.11 9.21
CA ARG A 86 0.24 1.77 9.36
C ARG A 86 -0.55 3.00 9.81
N ILE A 87 -1.70 3.26 9.20
CA ILE A 87 -2.43 4.51 9.43
C ILE A 87 -3.82 4.35 10.02
N GLY A 88 -4.48 3.19 9.89
CA GLY A 88 -5.85 3.02 10.38
C GLY A 88 -6.16 1.64 10.93
N ASN A 89 -7.39 1.42 11.38
CA ASN A 89 -7.86 0.13 11.88
C ASN A 89 -8.41 -0.77 10.77
N ASP A 90 -9.03 -1.90 11.13
CA ASP A 90 -9.58 -2.83 10.13
C ASP A 90 -10.81 -2.26 9.39
N ASP A 91 -11.69 -1.53 10.09
CA ASP A 91 -12.81 -0.85 9.45
C ASP A 91 -12.33 0.18 8.41
N PHE A 92 -11.29 0.96 8.76
CA PHE A 92 -10.64 1.88 7.83
C PHE A 92 -10.11 1.13 6.61
N LYS A 93 -9.43 -0.02 6.81
CA LYS A 93 -8.96 -0.86 5.71
C LYS A 93 -10.10 -1.31 4.80
N GLN A 94 -11.21 -1.77 5.36
CA GLN A 94 -12.37 -2.19 4.59
C GLN A 94 -12.98 -1.02 3.81
N SER A 95 -13.12 0.15 4.43
CA SER A 95 -13.65 1.32 3.75
C SER A 95 -12.74 1.85 2.63
N VAL A 96 -11.42 1.71 2.75
CA VAL A 96 -10.50 2.10 1.66
C VAL A 96 -10.65 1.17 0.47
N ARG A 97 -10.80 -0.13 0.70
CA ARG A 97 -11.00 -1.12 -0.37
C ARG A 97 -12.28 -0.93 -1.16
N SER A 98 -13.29 -0.30 -0.57
CA SER A 98 -14.57 -0.06 -1.24
C SER A 98 -14.57 1.17 -2.16
N ILE A 99 -13.44 1.89 -2.31
CA ILE A 99 -13.35 3.08 -3.15
C ILE A 99 -12.91 2.66 -4.56
N PRO A 100 -13.81 2.68 -5.57
CA PRO A 100 -13.58 2.01 -6.85
C PRO A 100 -12.54 2.72 -7.75
N ASN A 101 -12.38 4.02 -7.60
CA ASN A 101 -11.47 4.85 -8.38
C ASN A 101 -10.12 5.10 -7.69
N LEU A 102 -9.83 4.38 -6.59
CA LEU A 102 -8.61 4.52 -5.81
C LEU A 102 -7.74 3.27 -5.90
N THR A 103 -6.51 3.44 -6.39
CA THR A 103 -5.48 2.40 -6.32
C THR A 103 -4.35 2.84 -5.41
N ILE A 104 -3.92 2.01 -4.47
CA ILE A 104 -2.82 2.31 -3.56
C ILE A 104 -1.75 1.21 -3.70
N PHE A 105 -0.54 1.61 -4.06
CA PHE A 105 0.66 0.77 -4.03
C PHE A 105 1.57 1.25 -2.90
N ARG A 106 1.89 0.33 -1.99
CA ARG A 106 2.83 0.56 -0.89
C ARG A 106 4.13 -0.15 -1.20
N MET A 107 5.18 0.62 -1.46
CA MET A 107 6.54 0.11 -1.58
C MET A 107 7.16 0.02 -0.19
N VAL A 108 7.74 -1.12 0.14
CA VAL A 108 8.45 -1.35 1.40
C VAL A 108 9.76 -2.06 1.09
N MET A 109 10.87 -1.44 1.48
CA MET A 109 12.20 -2.04 1.40
C MET A 109 12.41 -3.00 2.57
N GLU A 110 12.87 -4.20 2.25
CA GLU A 110 13.38 -5.20 3.19
C GLU A 110 12.69 -5.19 4.56
N ASP A 111 13.43 -4.86 5.62
CA ASP A 111 13.00 -4.88 7.01
C ASP A 111 12.67 -3.49 7.58
N ASP A 112 12.41 -2.50 6.71
CA ASP A 112 12.00 -1.13 7.08
C ASP A 112 11.05 -1.12 8.29
N ALA A 113 11.59 -0.61 9.40
CA ALA A 113 10.92 -0.60 10.70
C ALA A 113 9.71 0.34 10.71
N VAL A 114 9.78 1.49 10.02
CA VAL A 114 8.70 2.47 10.00
C VAL A 114 7.50 1.92 9.25
N ALA A 115 7.73 1.21 8.14
CA ALA A 115 6.69 0.52 7.40
C ALA A 115 5.97 -0.57 8.20
N ARG A 116 6.56 -1.01 9.32
CA ARG A 116 6.02 -2.00 10.24
C ARG A 116 5.56 -1.38 11.57
N LEU A 117 5.48 -0.06 11.67
CA LEU A 117 4.88 0.67 12.80
C LEU A 117 3.63 1.46 12.39
N PRO A 118 2.73 1.78 13.32
CA PRO A 118 2.60 1.18 14.65
C PRO A 118 2.28 -0.31 14.58
N TYR A 119 2.53 -1.05 15.66
CA TYR A 119 2.37 -2.50 15.67
C TYR A 119 0.93 -2.95 15.41
N ARG A 120 0.78 -4.10 14.74
CA ARG A 120 -0.53 -4.69 14.40
C ARG A 120 -1.37 -5.07 15.62
N PHE A 121 -0.73 -5.46 16.74
CA PHE A 121 -1.41 -5.78 18.01
C PHE A 121 -2.05 -4.55 18.67
N LEU A 122 -1.70 -3.33 18.22
CA LEU A 122 -2.38 -2.09 18.60
C LEU A 122 -3.55 -1.74 17.66
N SER A 123 -4.07 -2.74 16.94
CA SER A 123 -5.18 -2.63 15.98
C SER A 123 -4.90 -1.83 14.71
N TYR A 124 -3.65 -1.41 14.48
CA TYR A 124 -3.27 -0.74 13.22
C TYR A 124 -3.17 -1.74 12.06
N ARG A 125 -3.56 -1.29 10.87
CA ARG A 125 -3.61 -2.03 9.61
C ARG A 125 -3.05 -1.17 8.47
N HIS A 126 -2.51 -1.87 7.49
CA HIS A 126 -2.14 -1.30 6.19
C HIS A 126 -3.34 -1.35 5.24
N VAL A 127 -3.26 -0.57 4.17
CA VAL A 127 -4.22 -0.55 3.05
C VAL A 127 -3.47 -0.64 1.72
N GLY A 128 -4.17 -0.94 0.63
CA GLY A 128 -3.55 -1.03 -0.69
C GLY A 128 -2.72 -2.29 -0.92
N HIS A 129 -2.20 -2.42 -2.14
CA HIS A 129 -1.27 -3.47 -2.55
C HIS A 129 0.11 -3.23 -1.93
N LEU A 130 0.80 -4.30 -1.56
CA LEU A 130 2.20 -4.22 -1.11
C LEU A 130 3.11 -4.58 -2.27
N LEU A 131 4.14 -3.77 -2.50
CA LEU A 131 5.32 -4.10 -3.28
C LEU A 131 6.47 -4.24 -2.29
N HIS A 132 6.83 -5.48 -1.95
CA HIS A 132 7.94 -5.77 -1.04
C HIS A 132 9.22 -5.88 -1.85
N MET A 133 10.09 -4.90 -1.70
CA MET A 133 11.32 -4.74 -2.46
C MET A 133 12.48 -5.32 -1.66
N LYS A 134 13.31 -6.12 -2.33
CA LYS A 134 14.50 -6.76 -1.76
C LYS A 134 15.78 -6.03 -2.15
N GLU A 135 16.84 -6.22 -1.37
CA GLU A 135 18.17 -5.62 -1.59
C GLU A 135 18.77 -6.08 -2.92
N ASP A 136 18.47 -7.31 -3.35
CA ASP A 136 18.85 -7.86 -4.66
C ASP A 136 17.97 -7.35 -5.82
N GLY A 137 17.00 -6.48 -5.52
CA GLY A 137 16.06 -5.88 -6.46
C GLY A 137 14.79 -6.69 -6.71
N GLU A 138 14.73 -7.96 -6.30
CA GLU A 138 13.51 -8.76 -6.45
C GLU A 138 12.36 -8.07 -5.73
N THR A 139 11.25 -7.86 -6.43
CA THR A 139 10.07 -7.22 -5.84
C THR A 139 8.87 -8.15 -5.91
N LYS A 140 8.25 -8.43 -4.76
CA LYS A 140 7.04 -9.25 -4.66
C LYS A 140 5.80 -8.37 -4.50
N ALA A 141 4.73 -8.71 -5.19
CA ALA A 141 3.47 -7.97 -5.13
C ALA A 141 2.39 -8.75 -4.36
N TYR A 142 1.84 -8.18 -3.30
CA TYR A 142 0.74 -8.79 -2.54
C TYR A 142 -0.55 -7.99 -2.66
N PHE A 143 -1.67 -8.70 -2.77
CA PHE A 143 -2.95 -8.09 -3.09
C PHE A 143 -3.65 -7.53 -1.86
N GLN A 144 -3.85 -6.21 -1.85
CA GLN A 144 -4.62 -5.46 -0.86
C GLN A 144 -4.32 -5.74 0.62
N GLN A 145 -3.17 -6.31 0.98
CA GLN A 145 -2.79 -6.82 2.31
C GLN A 145 -3.40 -8.17 2.74
N THR A 146 -4.56 -8.60 2.21
CA THR A 146 -5.20 -9.87 2.66
C THR A 146 -5.41 -10.89 1.56
N GLY A 147 -5.06 -10.58 0.31
CA GLY A 147 -5.33 -11.46 -0.81
C GLY A 147 -6.78 -11.39 -1.29
N ASP A 148 -7.04 -12.15 -2.34
CA ASP A 148 -8.34 -12.41 -2.94
C ASP A 148 -8.33 -13.84 -3.49
N SER A 149 -9.03 -14.75 -2.81
CA SER A 149 -9.08 -16.16 -3.19
C SER A 149 -9.85 -16.42 -4.48
N ALA A 150 -10.78 -15.53 -4.87
CA ALA A 150 -11.47 -15.64 -6.15
C ALA A 150 -10.51 -15.34 -7.33
N LEU A 151 -9.49 -14.52 -7.08
CA LEU A 151 -8.42 -14.21 -8.03
C LEU A 151 -7.18 -15.07 -7.82
N SER A 152 -7.17 -15.96 -6.82
CA SER A 152 -5.99 -16.74 -6.40
C SER A 152 -4.78 -15.88 -6.00
N TYR A 153 -5.03 -14.68 -5.47
CA TYR A 153 -3.98 -13.75 -5.05
C TYR A 153 -3.76 -13.80 -3.54
N SER A 154 -2.49 -13.84 -3.14
CA SER A 154 -2.06 -13.92 -1.76
C SER A 154 -2.10 -12.57 -1.04
N GLY A 155 -2.36 -12.64 0.26
CA GLY A 155 -2.16 -11.54 1.19
C GLY A 155 -0.72 -11.46 1.70
N VAL A 156 -0.43 -10.44 2.51
CA VAL A 156 0.90 -10.30 3.10
C VAL A 156 1.09 -11.37 4.19
N PRO A 157 2.16 -12.18 4.18
CA PRO A 157 2.39 -13.21 5.19
C PRO A 157 2.57 -12.59 6.59
N ASP A 158 1.71 -12.96 7.53
CA ASP A 158 1.72 -12.41 8.89
C ASP A 158 3.03 -12.72 9.65
N SER A 159 3.69 -13.83 9.32
CA SER A 159 4.97 -14.25 9.90
C SER A 159 6.15 -13.37 9.46
N GLU A 160 6.06 -12.75 8.29
CA GLU A 160 7.15 -11.97 7.69
C GLU A 160 7.01 -10.46 7.94
N TRP A 161 5.87 -10.03 8.48
CA TRP A 161 5.53 -8.60 8.54
C TRP A 161 5.59 -7.96 9.94
N ASN A 162 6.22 -8.67 10.89
CA ASN A 162 6.62 -8.11 12.19
C ASN A 162 8.02 -7.52 12.09
N ILE A 163 8.35 -6.56 12.97
CA ILE A 163 9.71 -6.01 13.03
C ILE A 163 10.62 -7.04 13.66
N ASP A 164 11.65 -7.44 12.93
CA ASP A 164 12.79 -8.12 13.50
C ASP A 164 13.87 -7.07 13.82
N TRP A 165 14.00 -6.73 15.11
CA TRP A 165 15.04 -5.79 15.58
C TRP A 165 16.43 -6.43 15.63
N THR A 166 16.54 -7.73 15.35
CA THR A 166 17.77 -8.52 15.43
C THR A 166 18.32 -8.93 14.06
N ALA A 167 17.56 -8.73 12.99
CA ALA A 167 17.95 -8.97 11.62
C ALA A 167 18.12 -7.66 10.85
N GLY A 168 19.21 -7.56 10.08
CA GLY A 168 19.46 -6.42 9.18
C GLY A 168 19.69 -5.07 9.87
N ASP A 169 19.54 -4.00 9.09
CA ASP A 169 19.50 -2.62 9.57
C ASP A 169 18.16 -1.96 9.16
N PRO A 170 17.09 -2.21 9.95
CA PRO A 170 15.73 -1.79 9.59
C PRO A 170 15.54 -0.27 9.58
N ILE A 171 16.52 0.50 10.07
CA ILE A 171 16.54 1.96 9.97
C ILE A 171 17.15 2.39 8.63
N THR A 172 18.23 1.74 8.21
CA THR A 172 18.84 2.00 6.90
C THR A 172 17.91 1.60 5.76
N ASP A 173 17.15 0.51 5.89
CA ASP A 173 16.12 0.12 4.91
C ASP A 173 15.04 1.20 4.74
N HIS A 174 14.82 2.03 5.75
CA HIS A 174 13.85 3.12 5.69
C HIS A 174 14.34 4.33 4.90
N LEU A 175 15.64 4.47 4.67
CA LEU A 175 16.20 5.65 4.02
C LEU A 175 15.74 5.76 2.55
N PRO A 176 15.44 6.97 2.05
CA PRO A 176 15.04 7.17 0.64
C PRO A 176 16.02 6.55 -0.36
N GLU A 177 17.31 6.56 -0.03
CA GLU A 177 18.38 5.99 -0.85
C GLU A 177 18.19 4.49 -1.11
N SER A 178 17.71 3.74 -0.12
CA SER A 178 17.45 2.30 -0.24
C SER A 178 16.31 2.02 -1.23
N TYR A 179 15.24 2.82 -1.17
CA TYR A 179 14.13 2.75 -2.12
C TYR A 179 14.55 3.11 -3.54
N LEU A 180 15.33 4.19 -3.69
CA LEU A 180 15.82 4.64 -5.00
C LEU A 180 16.76 3.60 -5.62
N ALA A 181 17.65 3.01 -4.84
CA ALA A 181 18.57 1.98 -5.33
C ALA A 181 17.81 0.75 -5.88
N ALA A 182 16.78 0.29 -5.18
CA ALA A 182 15.98 -0.85 -5.64
C ALA A 182 15.12 -0.49 -6.87
N LEU A 183 14.60 0.74 -6.96
CA LEU A 183 13.90 1.22 -8.16
C LEU A 183 14.84 1.32 -9.37
N ASP A 184 16.04 1.85 -9.19
CA ASP A 184 17.06 1.94 -10.26
C ASP A 184 17.44 0.55 -10.80
N LEU A 185 17.56 -0.42 -9.90
CA LEU A 185 17.83 -1.81 -10.28
C LEU A 185 16.67 -2.43 -11.06
N ALA A 186 15.42 -2.20 -10.64
CA ALA A 186 14.24 -2.67 -11.36
C ALA A 186 14.04 -2.00 -12.72
N MET A 187 14.40 -0.72 -12.86
CA MET A 187 14.34 0.01 -14.14
C MET A 187 15.37 -0.51 -15.14
N THR A 188 16.52 -0.99 -14.66
CA THR A 188 17.60 -1.51 -15.51
C THR A 188 17.48 -3.00 -15.78
N ASN A 189 16.77 -3.75 -14.93
CA ASN A 189 16.44 -5.15 -15.12
C ASN A 189 14.98 -5.43 -14.76
N THR A 190 14.10 -5.33 -15.75
CA THR A 190 12.65 -5.45 -15.56
C THR A 190 12.19 -6.84 -15.11
N SER A 191 13.03 -7.88 -15.20
CA SER A 191 12.68 -9.20 -14.66
C SER A 191 12.64 -9.24 -13.14
N LEU A 192 13.17 -8.21 -12.46
CA LEU A 192 13.12 -8.07 -11.01
C LEU A 192 11.80 -7.44 -10.54
N TRP A 193 11.03 -6.87 -11.46
CA TRP A 193 9.76 -6.24 -11.17
C TRP A 193 8.60 -7.25 -11.30
N PRO A 194 7.62 -7.24 -10.38
CA PRO A 194 6.50 -8.17 -10.44
C PRO A 194 5.64 -7.86 -11.67
N THR A 195 5.30 -8.91 -12.41
CA THR A 195 4.35 -8.85 -13.53
C THR A 195 2.93 -9.28 -13.11
N ASP A 196 2.79 -9.88 -11.94
CA ASP A 196 1.53 -10.32 -11.33
C ASP A 196 1.64 -10.30 -9.79
N PHE A 197 0.52 -10.49 -9.09
CA PHE A 197 0.51 -10.69 -7.64
C PHE A 197 0.93 -12.11 -7.27
N GLU A 198 1.54 -12.26 -6.09
CA GLU A 198 1.88 -13.57 -5.50
C GLU A 198 0.63 -14.46 -5.44
N ALA A 199 0.76 -15.71 -5.87
CA ALA A 199 -0.33 -16.67 -5.87
C ALA A 199 -0.64 -17.19 -4.46
N GLU A 200 -1.91 -17.48 -4.16
CA GLU A 200 -2.29 -18.20 -2.94
C GLU A 200 -1.71 -19.63 -3.00
N GLU A 201 -0.86 -19.98 -2.03
CA GLU A 201 -0.35 -21.35 -1.89
C GLU A 201 -1.53 -22.31 -1.71
N PRO A 202 -1.61 -23.42 -2.46
CA PRO A 202 -2.70 -24.38 -2.30
C PRO A 202 -2.72 -24.89 -0.86
N PRO A 203 -3.90 -25.05 -0.23
CA PRO A 203 -4.00 -25.45 1.16
C PRO A 203 -3.19 -26.73 1.40
N LEU A 204 -2.35 -26.72 2.44
CA LEU A 204 -1.45 -27.82 2.85
C LEU A 204 -2.15 -29.17 3.12
N THR A 205 -3.48 -29.22 3.01
CA THR A 205 -4.31 -30.42 3.08
C THR A 205 -4.96 -30.73 1.72
N CYS A 206 -4.17 -31.14 0.73
CA CYS A 206 -4.66 -32.08 -0.26
C CYS A 206 -3.56 -33.10 -0.57
N CYS A 207 -3.89 -34.36 -0.30
CA CYS A 207 -3.02 -35.53 -0.42
C CYS A 207 -2.15 -35.48 -1.68
N ARG A 208 -0.86 -35.78 -1.54
CA ARG A 208 0.00 -36.23 -2.64
C ARG A 208 -0.74 -37.35 -3.39
N ARG A 209 -1.29 -37.07 -4.56
CA ARG A 209 -1.73 -38.11 -5.50
C ARG A 209 -0.64 -38.28 -6.54
N PHE A 210 -0.11 -39.50 -6.55
CA PHE A 210 0.83 -40.02 -7.53
C PHE A 210 0.33 -39.70 -8.95
N ILE A 211 1.18 -39.07 -9.75
CA ILE A 211 1.05 -39.14 -11.20
C ILE A 211 1.49 -40.55 -11.59
N ILE A 212 0.53 -41.40 -11.98
CA ILE A 212 0.84 -42.61 -12.73
C ILE A 212 1.17 -42.14 -14.15
N CYS A 213 2.44 -42.30 -14.53
CA CYS A 213 2.86 -42.21 -15.92
C CYS A 213 2.35 -43.46 -16.64
N LEU A 214 1.47 -43.28 -17.63
CA LEU A 214 1.19 -44.28 -18.65
C LEU A 214 1.52 -43.64 -20.00
N GLU A 215 2.77 -43.76 -20.41
CA GLU A 215 3.11 -43.78 -21.83
C GLU A 215 2.69 -45.13 -22.39
N TRP A 216 1.93 -45.15 -23.49
CA TRP A 216 1.96 -46.25 -24.48
C TRP A 216 1.62 -45.70 -25.88
N CYS A 217 2.63 -45.78 -26.76
CA CYS A 217 2.69 -45.73 -28.24
C CYS A 217 1.87 -44.71 -29.03
#